data_AF-A0A1M6M6D0-F1
#
_entry.id   AF-A0A1M6M6D0-F1
#
_cell.length_a   1.000
_cell.length_b   1.000
_cell.length_c   1.000
_cell.angle_alpha   90.00
_cell.angle_beta   90.00
_cell.angle_gamma   90.00
#
_symmetry.space_group_name_H-M   'P 1'
#
loop_
_entity.id
_entity.type
_entity.pdbx_description
1 polymer ?
#
loop_
_entity_poly.entity_id
_entity_poly.type
_entity_poly.pdbx_seq_one_letter_code
_entity_poly.pdbx_strand_id
1 'polypeptide(L)'
;MELTTTTYHQRGEAMMTQTVLPFKLEVTNETITAHAGLVVFGEFVHGLGLNALVNRNLPKPGSGAGYAPSAFVEPLILMLHGGGRSLEDLR
;
A
#
# COMPACT_ATOMS: atom_id res chain seq x y z
N MET A 1 18.04 -17.31 10.52
CA MET A 1 17.29 -17.71 9.33
C MET A 1 15.93 -18.17 9.82
N GLU A 2 15.06 -17.22 10.16
CA GLU A 2 13.72 -17.55 10.65
C GLU A 2 12.86 -17.95 9.46
N LEU A 3 12.29 -19.15 9.57
CA LEU A 3 11.36 -19.72 8.62
C LEU A 3 10.11 -18.86 8.65
N THR A 4 9.85 -18.09 7.59
CA THR A 4 8.57 -17.42 7.40
C THR A 4 7.49 -18.50 7.36
N THR A 5 6.73 -18.63 8.44
CA THR A 5 5.60 -19.56 8.54
C THR A 5 4.59 -19.20 7.46
N THR A 6 4.59 -19.94 6.34
CA THR A 6 3.55 -19.85 5.32
C THR A 6 2.25 -20.36 5.94
N THR A 7 1.36 -19.44 6.29
CA THR A 7 -0.02 -19.74 6.65
C THR A 7 -0.77 -20.19 5.40
N TYR A 8 -1.66 -21.17 5.54
CA TYR A 8 -2.47 -21.72 4.44
C TYR A 8 -3.96 -21.48 4.72
N HIS A 9 -4.73 -21.19 3.67
CA HIS A 9 -6.19 -21.08 3.75
C HIS A 9 -6.86 -22.47 3.88
N GLN A 10 -8.15 -22.52 4.25
CA GLN A 10 -8.97 -23.74 4.25
C GLN A 10 -9.09 -24.41 2.87
N ARG A 11 -8.76 -23.68 1.79
CA ARG A 11 -8.69 -24.17 0.40
C ARG A 11 -7.29 -24.67 -0.04
N GLY A 12 -6.28 -24.59 0.83
CA GLY A 12 -4.91 -25.06 0.54
C GLY A 12 -3.99 -24.05 -0.15
N GLU A 13 -4.41 -22.79 -0.30
CA GLU A 13 -3.63 -21.73 -0.96
C GLU A 13 -2.73 -20.99 0.04
N ALA A 14 -1.56 -20.56 -0.44
CA ALA A 14 -0.56 -19.85 0.37
C ALA A 14 -1.03 -18.42 0.68
N MET A 15 -0.98 -18.05 1.97
CA MET A 15 -1.31 -16.72 2.44
C MET A 15 -0.09 -15.81 2.36
N MET A 16 -0.28 -14.56 1.94
CA MET A 16 0.80 -13.57 1.94
C MET A 16 0.94 -12.89 3.30
N THR A 17 2.17 -12.54 3.69
CA THR A 17 2.41 -11.67 4.85
C THR A 17 1.80 -10.31 4.57
N GLN A 18 1.00 -9.83 5.52
CA GLN A 18 0.12 -8.67 5.34
C GLN A 18 0.39 -7.63 6.42
N THR A 19 0.25 -6.36 6.04
CA THR A 19 0.61 -5.23 6.90
C THR A 19 -0.59 -4.40 7.31
N VAL A 20 -1.41 -3.91 6.36
CA VAL A 20 -2.38 -2.82 6.62
C VAL A 20 -3.79 -3.09 6.16
N LEU A 21 -4.00 -3.97 5.18
CA LEU A 21 -5.33 -4.29 4.70
C LEU A 21 -6.14 -4.99 5.82
N PRO A 22 -7.47 -4.77 5.91
CA PRO A 22 -8.30 -5.42 6.93
C PRO A 22 -8.80 -6.82 6.53
N PHE A 23 -8.29 -7.40 5.43
CA PHE A 23 -8.72 -8.69 4.87
C PHE A 23 -7.55 -9.47 4.28
N LYS A 24 -7.59 -10.79 4.38
CA LYS A 24 -6.48 -11.64 3.96
C LYS A 24 -6.31 -11.68 2.44
N LEU A 25 -5.06 -11.65 1.97
CA LEU A 25 -4.71 -11.82 0.55
C LEU A 25 -4.35 -13.29 0.25
N GLU A 26 -4.97 -13.83 -0.80
CA GLU A 26 -4.76 -15.17 -1.34
C GLU A 26 -4.25 -15.08 -2.79
N VAL A 27 -3.45 -16.06 -3.21
CA VAL A 27 -3.06 -16.19 -4.62
C VAL A 27 -4.28 -16.64 -5.42
N THR A 28 -4.51 -16.05 -6.59
CA THR A 28 -5.59 -16.45 -7.49
C THR A 28 -5.10 -16.57 -8.93
N ASN A 29 -5.76 -17.42 -9.71
CA ASN A 29 -5.57 -17.55 -11.16
C ASN A 29 -6.58 -16.70 -11.96
N GLU A 30 -7.41 -15.90 -11.28
CA GLU A 30 -8.31 -14.96 -11.94
C GLU A 30 -7.54 -13.83 -12.62
N THR A 31 -8.07 -13.36 -13.76
CA THR A 31 -7.48 -12.21 -14.46
C THR A 31 -7.63 -10.95 -13.59
N ILE A 32 -6.49 -10.35 -13.22
CA ILE A 32 -6.44 -9.06 -12.54
C ILE A 32 -7.13 -8.00 -13.43
N THR A 33 -8.18 -7.37 -12.90
CA THR A 33 -8.74 -6.16 -13.52
C THR A 33 -7.76 -5.01 -13.35
N ALA A 34 -7.84 -3.98 -14.20
CA ALA A 34 -6.85 -2.89 -14.25
C ALA A 34 -6.52 -2.24 -12.90
N HIS A 35 -7.46 -2.24 -11.94
CA HIS A 35 -7.28 -1.66 -10.60
C HIS A 35 -7.04 -2.69 -9.50
N ALA A 36 -7.22 -3.99 -9.75
CA ALA A 36 -7.05 -5.04 -8.73
C ALA A 36 -5.59 -5.18 -8.26
N GLY A 37 -4.62 -4.76 -9.08
CA GLY A 37 -3.20 -4.72 -8.69
C GLY A 37 -2.84 -3.59 -7.71
N LEU A 38 -3.69 -2.56 -7.59
CA LEU A 38 -3.38 -1.37 -6.79
C LEU A 38 -3.32 -1.69 -5.29
N VAL A 39 -4.10 -2.67 -4.84
CA VAL A 39 -4.10 -3.16 -3.44
C VAL A 39 -2.75 -3.79 -3.07
N VAL A 40 -2.17 -4.58 -3.98
CA VAL A 40 -0.86 -5.22 -3.78
C VAL A 40 0.23 -4.16 -3.73
N PHE A 41 0.14 -3.15 -4.59
CA PHE A 41 1.07 -2.04 -4.57
C PHE A 41 0.96 -1.20 -3.29
N GLY A 42 -0.25 -0.96 -2.78
CA GLY A 42 -0.46 -0.30 -1.48
C GLY A 42 0.18 -1.07 -0.33
N GLU A 43 -0.01 -2.40 -0.27
CA GLU A 43 0.66 -3.26 0.72
C GLU A 43 2.19 -3.19 0.59
N PHE A 44 2.71 -3.21 -0.63
CA PHE A 44 4.15 -3.09 -0.87
C PHE A 44 4.69 -1.75 -0.35
N VAL A 45 4.04 -0.63 -0.68
CA VAL A 45 4.41 0.71 -0.21
C VAL A 45 4.42 0.79 1.31
N HIS A 46 3.42 0.19 1.95
CA HIS A 46 3.28 0.22 3.39
C HIS A 46 4.29 -0.71 4.09
N GLY A 47 4.50 -1.91 3.55
CA GLY A 47 5.50 -2.88 4.02
C GLY A 47 6.94 -2.41 3.85
N LEU A 48 7.22 -1.59 2.83
CA LEU A 48 8.50 -0.89 2.66
C LEU A 48 8.75 0.16 3.76
N GLY A 49 7.73 0.52 4.54
CA GLY A 49 7.83 1.58 5.54
C GLY A 49 7.94 2.98 4.91
N LEU A 50 7.46 3.16 3.68
CA LEU A 50 7.62 4.42 2.95
C LEU A 50 7.06 5.62 3.73
N ASN A 51 5.91 5.47 4.37
CA ASN A 51 5.29 6.52 5.18
C ASN A 51 6.21 7.01 6.31
N ALA A 52 6.89 6.10 6.99
CA ALA A 52 7.85 6.45 8.04
C ALA A 52 9.09 7.15 7.47
N LEU A 53 9.58 6.72 6.31
CA LEU A 53 10.70 7.38 5.61
C LEU A 53 10.32 8.79 5.17
N VAL A 54 9.15 8.95 4.57
CA VAL A 54 8.63 10.23 4.07
C VAL A 54 8.46 11.22 5.23
N ASN A 55 7.81 10.81 6.32
CA ASN A 55 7.60 11.67 7.49
C ASN A 55 8.90 12.07 8.20
N ARG A 56 9.95 11.25 8.09
CA ARG A 56 11.26 11.53 8.68
C ARG A 56 12.11 12.48 7.84
N ASN A 57 12.08 12.33 6.51
CA ASN A 57 13.02 13.00 5.62
C ASN A 57 12.45 14.25 4.94
N LEU A 58 11.13 14.39 4.83
CA LEU A 58 10.52 15.59 4.27
C LEU A 58 10.34 16.68 5.35
N PRO A 59 10.31 17.97 4.94
CA PRO A 59 10.03 19.05 5.86
C PRO A 59 8.73 18.84 6.62
N LYS A 60 8.74 19.17 7.90
CA LYS A 60 7.52 19.21 8.71
C LYS A 60 6.60 20.31 8.19
N PRO A 61 5.28 20.18 8.38
CA PRO A 61 4.35 21.24 8.02
C PRO A 61 4.72 22.54 8.73
N GLY A 62 4.70 23.64 7.99
CA GLY A 62 5.05 24.97 8.51
C GLY A 62 4.00 25.57 9.46
N SER A 63 2.79 25.01 9.47
CA SER A 63 1.71 25.39 10.39
C SER A 63 1.38 24.23 11.33
N GLY A 64 0.92 24.54 12.54
CA GLY A 64 0.49 23.53 13.53
C GLY A 64 -0.75 22.72 13.10
N ALA A 65 -1.38 23.06 11.97
CA ALA A 65 -2.55 22.39 11.42
C ALA A 65 -2.27 21.59 10.14
N GLY A 66 -1.01 21.51 9.69
CA GLY A 66 -0.68 20.76 8.48
C GLY A 66 -0.62 19.25 8.69
N TYR A 67 -1.00 18.49 7.66
CA TYR A 67 -0.92 17.02 7.68
C TYR A 67 0.51 16.52 7.55
N ALA A 68 0.75 15.31 8.06
CA ALA A 68 2.03 14.63 7.86
C ALA A 68 2.34 14.48 6.36
N PRO A 69 3.61 14.60 5.92
CA PRO A 69 3.95 14.50 4.50
C PRO A 69 3.47 13.19 3.84
N SER A 70 3.44 12.08 4.56
CA SER A 70 2.92 10.80 4.07
C SER A 70 1.45 10.87 3.64
N ALA A 71 0.64 11.71 4.29
CA ALA A 71 -0.78 11.89 3.97
C ALA A 71 -1.00 12.47 2.56
N PHE A 72 0.03 13.06 1.95
CA PHE A 72 0.00 13.52 0.57
C PHE A 72 0.72 12.55 -0.37
N VAL A 73 1.89 12.05 0.04
CA VAL A 73 2.76 11.24 -0.82
C VAL A 73 2.15 9.88 -1.14
N GLU A 74 1.54 9.21 -0.16
CA GLU A 74 0.95 7.89 -0.38
C GLU A 74 -0.22 7.93 -1.38
N PRO A 75 -1.24 8.81 -1.24
CA PRO A 75 -2.29 8.95 -2.24
C PRO A 75 -1.76 9.30 -3.64
N LEU A 76 -0.74 10.17 -3.75
CA LEU A 76 -0.14 10.53 -5.03
C LEU A 76 0.50 9.33 -5.73
N ILE A 77 1.25 8.51 -4.99
CA ILE A 77 1.93 7.33 -5.54
C ILE A 77 0.89 6.29 -6.00
N LEU A 78 -0.17 6.08 -5.22
CA LEU A 78 -1.26 5.18 -5.59
C LEU A 78 -2.00 5.69 -6.83
N MET A 79 -2.32 6.99 -6.89
CA MET A 79 -2.99 7.61 -8.03
C MET A 79 -2.16 7.47 -9.31
N LEU A 80 -0.86 7.78 -9.25
CA LEU A 80 0.03 7.69 -10.42
C LEU A 80 0.20 6.23 -10.88
N HIS A 81 0.33 5.29 -9.94
CA HIS A 81 0.43 3.87 -10.26
C HIS A 81 -0.88 3.30 -10.85
N GLY A 82 -2.02 3.79 -10.37
CA GLY A 82 -3.35 3.47 -10.88
C GLY A 82 -3.68 4.10 -12.24
N GLY A 83 -2.80 4.94 -12.79
CA GLY A 83 -2.98 5.60 -14.09
C GLY A 83 -3.71 6.95 -14.04
N GLY A 84 -3.91 7.50 -12.83
CA GLY A 84 -4.38 8.87 -12.63
C GLY A 84 -3.44 9.89 -13.27
N ARG A 85 -4.00 11.04 -13.65
CA ARG A 85 -3.29 12.08 -14.41
C ARG A 85 -3.38 13.46 -13.79
N SER A 86 -4.34 13.70 -12.90
CA SER A 86 -4.54 14.99 -12.28
C SER A 86 -4.87 14.92 -10.79
N LEU A 87 -4.57 15.98 -10.04
CA LEU A 87 -4.87 16.04 -8.60
C LEU A 87 -6.36 15.88 -8.30
N GLU A 88 -7.23 16.16 -9.27
CA GLU A 88 -8.66 15.89 -9.19
C GLU A 88 -8.99 14.39 -9.02
N ASP A 89 -8.10 13.49 -9.42
CA ASP A 89 -8.24 12.04 -9.24
C ASP A 89 -8.03 11.60 -7.77
N LEU A 90 -7.60 12.52 -6.89
CA LEU A 90 -7.46 12.30 -5.44
C LEU A 90 -8.68 12.76 -4.64
N ARG A 91 -9.71 13.32 -5.30
CA ARG A 91 -10.88 13.92 -4.65
C ARG A 91 -11.91 12.89 -4.19
#